data_AF-Q9Y6I0-F1
#
_entry.id   AF-Q9Y6I0-F1
#
_cell.length_a   1.000
_cell.length_b   1.000
_cell.length_c   1.000
_cell.angle_alpha   90.00
_cell.angle_beta   90.00
_cell.angle_gamma   90.00
#
_symmetry.space_group_name_H-M   'P 1'
#
loop_
_entity.id
_entity.type
_entity.pdbx_description
1 polymer ?
#
loop_
_entity_poly.entity_id
_entity_poly.type
_entity_poly.pdbx_seq_one_letter_code
_entity_poly.pdbx_strand_id
1 'polypeptide(L)'
;WASQVSENRPVCKAIIQGKQFEGLVDTGADVSIIALNQWPKNWPKQKAVTGLVGIGTASEVYQSTEILHCLGPDNQESTVQPMITSIPLNLWGRDLLQQWGAEITMPAPSYSPTSQKIMTKMGYIPGKGLGKNEDGIKIPVEAKINQEREGIGNPC
;
A
#
# COMPACT_ATOMS: atom_id res chain seq x y z
N TRP A 1 7.48 -12.64 2.05
CA TRP A 1 6.55 -12.61 3.20
C TRP A 1 5.11 -12.66 2.71
N ALA A 2 4.20 -13.34 3.41
CA ALA A 2 2.77 -13.37 3.11
C ALA A 2 1.97 -13.20 4.40
N SER A 3 0.91 -12.38 4.36
CA SER A 3 -0.03 -12.20 5.47
C SER A 3 -1.44 -12.41 4.96
N GLN A 4 -2.20 -13.28 5.63
CA GLN A 4 -3.63 -13.39 5.36
C GLN A 4 -4.35 -12.18 5.93
N VAL A 5 -5.16 -11.53 5.09
CA VAL A 5 -6.13 -10.54 5.57
C VAL A 5 -7.19 -11.31 6.37
N SER A 6 -7.17 -11.12 7.68
CA SER A 6 -8.15 -11.67 8.61
C SER A 6 -8.55 -10.55 9.57
N GLU A 7 -9.29 -10.86 10.63
CA GLU A 7 -9.47 -9.94 11.76
C GLU A 7 -8.12 -9.42 12.32
N ASN A 8 -7.03 -10.16 12.08
CA ASN A 8 -5.68 -9.69 12.34
C ASN A 8 -5.23 -8.69 11.28
N ARG A 9 -4.88 -7.50 11.74
CA ARG A 9 -4.30 -6.43 10.93
C ARG A 9 -2.98 -6.89 10.29
N PRO A 10 -2.75 -6.66 8.98
CA PRO A 10 -1.52 -7.09 8.31
C PRO A 10 -0.35 -6.19 8.73
N VAL A 11 0.41 -6.63 9.73
CA VAL A 11 1.53 -5.88 10.28
C VAL A 11 2.86 -6.41 9.74
N CYS A 12 3.76 -5.50 9.39
CA CYS A 12 5.08 -5.78 8.84
C CYS A 12 6.18 -5.00 9.59
N LYS A 13 7.33 -5.65 9.77
CA LYS A 13 8.52 -5.02 10.34
C LYS A 13 9.42 -4.49 9.23
N ALA A 14 9.98 -3.31 9.46
CA ALA A 14 10.97 -2.69 8.57
C ALA A 14 12.14 -2.17 9.41
N ILE A 15 13.36 -2.26 8.90
CA ILE A 15 14.55 -1.69 9.54
C ILE A 15 14.95 -0.45 8.76
N ILE A 16 14.73 0.74 9.33
CA ILE A 16 15.05 2.02 8.71
C ILE A 16 16.30 2.56 9.39
N GLN A 17 17.38 2.82 8.64
CA GLN A 17 18.66 3.30 9.18
C GLN A 17 19.13 2.49 10.42
N GLY A 18 18.98 1.17 10.37
CA GLY A 18 19.35 0.26 11.46
C GLY A 18 18.37 0.18 12.64
N LYS A 19 17.30 0.99 12.68
CA LYS A 19 16.26 0.93 13.71
C LYS A 19 15.04 0.16 13.22
N GLN A 20 14.57 -0.80 14.01
CA GLN A 20 13.36 -1.56 13.69
C GLN A 20 12.09 -0.75 13.99
N PHE A 21 11.18 -0.74 13.04
CA PHE A 21 9.82 -0.22 13.13
C PHE A 21 8.83 -1.33 12.79
N GLU A 22 7.64 -1.26 13.36
CA GLU A 22 6.52 -2.13 13.04
C GLU A 22 5.35 -1.27 12.60
N GLY A 23 4.72 -1.65 11.48
CA GLY A 23 3.67 -0.84 10.86
C GLY A 23 2.64 -1.68 10.12
N LEU A 24 1.45 -1.11 9.96
CA LEU A 24 0.38 -1.70 9.17
C LEU A 24 0.72 -1.60 7.68
N VAL A 25 0.53 -2.69 6.95
CA VAL A 25 0.54 -2.68 5.48
C VAL A 25 -0.73 -1.98 5.00
N ASP A 26 -0.57 -0.78 4.43
CA ASP A 26 -1.66 0.07 3.99
C ASP A 26 -1.58 0.28 2.46
N THR A 27 -2.27 -0.59 1.72
CA THR A 27 -2.32 -0.53 0.26
C THR A 27 -3.11 0.68 -0.25
N GLY A 28 -3.93 1.31 0.60
CA GLY A 28 -4.69 2.52 0.28
C GLY A 28 -3.86 3.79 0.35
N ALA A 29 -2.77 3.79 1.12
CA ALA A 29 -1.89 4.95 1.29
C ALA A 29 -0.81 5.01 0.20
N ASP A 30 -0.60 6.20 -0.37
CA ASP A 30 0.47 6.44 -1.35
C ASP A 30 1.85 6.48 -0.71
N VAL A 31 1.91 6.98 0.53
CA VAL A 31 3.15 7.27 1.28
C VAL A 31 3.20 6.51 2.59
N SER A 32 4.40 6.15 3.02
CA SER A 32 4.64 5.57 4.34
C SER A 32 4.69 6.65 5.42
N ILE A 33 4.14 6.33 6.58
CA ILE A 33 4.02 7.25 7.72
C ILE A 33 4.62 6.62 8.96
N ILE A 34 5.53 7.34 9.60
CA ILE A 34 6.06 6.98 10.91
C ILE A 34 5.34 7.80 11.98
N ALA A 35 4.89 7.12 13.03
CA ALA A 35 4.26 7.77 14.18
C ALA A 35 5.24 8.76 14.84
N LEU A 36 4.76 9.97 15.12
CA LEU A 36 5.57 11.06 15.68
C LEU A 36 6.27 10.69 16.99
N ASN A 37 5.63 9.84 17.81
CA ASN A 37 6.18 9.33 19.07
C ASN A 37 7.30 8.29 18.88
N GLN A 38 7.42 7.68 17.70
CA GLN A 38 8.42 6.66 17.37
C GLN A 38 9.60 7.22 16.55
N TRP A 39 9.41 8.39 15.94
CA TRP A 39 10.46 9.10 15.20
C TRP A 39 11.66 9.44 16.10
N PRO A 40 12.89 9.01 15.77
CA PRO A 40 14.08 9.35 16.55
C PRO A 40 14.33 10.86 16.61
N LYS A 41 14.60 11.39 17.82
CA LYS A 41 14.80 12.84 18.02
C LYS A 41 15.98 13.42 17.25
N ASN A 42 16.99 12.60 17.00
CA ASN A 42 18.20 12.95 16.27
C ASN A 42 18.05 12.84 14.74
N TRP A 43 16.91 12.33 14.25
CA TRP A 43 16.67 12.26 12.81
C TRP A 43 16.01 13.55 12.31
N PRO A 44 16.56 14.17 11.26
CA PRO A 44 16.08 15.46 10.79
C PRO A 44 14.72 15.35 10.11
N LYS A 45 13.82 16.29 10.44
CA LYS A 45 12.48 16.41 9.85
C LYS A 45 12.13 17.87 9.64
N GLN A 46 11.35 18.15 8.61
CA GLN A 46 10.84 19.48 8.28
C GLN A 46 9.32 19.48 8.25
N LYS A 47 8.68 20.65 8.38
CA LYS A 47 7.23 20.76 8.21
C LYS A 47 6.87 20.35 6.79
N ALA A 48 5.86 19.49 6.63
CA ALA A 48 5.44 19.05 5.31
C ALA A 48 4.87 20.22 4.50
N VAL A 49 5.28 20.35 3.24
CA VAL A 49 4.77 21.37 2.30
C VAL A 49 3.33 21.06 1.89
N THR A 50 2.99 19.77 1.82
CA THR A 50 1.67 19.28 1.43
C THR A 50 1.00 18.61 2.63
N GLY A 51 -0.27 18.93 2.86
CA GLY A 51 -1.08 18.24 3.85
C GLY A 51 -1.30 16.77 3.48
N LEU A 52 -1.51 15.91 4.47
CA LEU A 52 -1.92 14.53 4.24
C LEU A 52 -3.45 14.49 4.06
N VAL A 53 -3.92 13.91 2.96
CA VAL A 53 -5.35 13.68 2.73
C VAL A 53 -5.75 12.36 3.40
N GLY A 54 -6.95 12.31 3.99
CA GLY A 54 -7.47 11.10 4.65
C GLY A 54 -7.05 10.92 6.12
N ILE A 55 -6.20 11.80 6.65
CA ILE A 55 -5.70 11.75 8.03
C ILE A 55 -6.32 12.87 8.87
N GLY A 56 -7.66 12.93 8.89
CA GLY A 56 -8.43 13.86 9.72
C GLY A 56 -7.82 15.27 9.88
N THR A 57 -7.90 15.83 11.09
CA THR A 57 -7.22 17.07 11.47
C THR A 57 -5.90 16.77 12.18
N ALA A 58 -4.95 16.12 11.49
CA ALA A 58 -3.60 15.96 12.02
C ALA A 58 -2.95 17.35 12.19
N SER A 59 -2.75 17.79 13.44
CA SER A 59 -2.25 19.13 13.77
C SER A 59 -0.77 19.31 13.40
N GLU A 60 -0.02 18.23 13.36
CA GLU A 60 1.43 18.24 13.14
C GLU A 60 1.81 17.19 12.09
N VAL A 61 2.15 17.67 10.91
CA VAL A 61 2.64 16.83 9.80
C VAL A 61 4.03 17.32 9.40
N TYR A 62 4.99 16.40 9.49
CA TYR A 62 6.37 16.59 9.07
C TYR A 62 6.73 15.59 7.99
N GLN A 63 7.86 15.82 7.35
CA GLN A 63 8.50 14.90 6.41
C GLN A 63 9.96 14.73 6.81
N SER A 64 10.51 13.53 6.63
CA SER A 64 11.96 13.32 6.72
C SER A 64 12.67 14.25 5.73
N THR A 65 13.73 14.93 6.15
CA THR A 65 14.53 15.73 5.21
C THR A 65 15.41 14.86 4.31
N GLU A 66 15.59 13.59 4.68
CA GLU A 66 16.46 12.64 4.01
C GLU A 66 15.67 11.46 3.47
N ILE A 67 16.13 10.91 2.35
CA ILE A 67 15.70 9.60 1.86
C ILE A 67 16.45 8.56 2.70
N LEU A 68 15.70 7.74 3.43
CA LEU A 68 16.24 6.78 4.39
C LEU A 68 16.37 5.40 3.75
N HIS A 69 17.51 4.75 3.95
CA HIS A 69 17.68 3.35 3.59
C HIS A 69 16.85 2.47 4.53
N CYS A 70 16.19 1.47 3.95
CA CYS A 70 15.26 0.59 4.63
C CYS A 70 15.50 -0.87 4.19
N LEU A 71 15.36 -1.80 5.13
CA LEU A 71 15.23 -3.23 4.86
C LEU A 71 13.81 -3.66 5.18
N GLY A 72 13.11 -4.15 4.17
CA GLY A 72 11.77 -4.72 4.29
C GLY A 72 11.77 -6.19 4.69
N PRO A 73 10.63 -6.88 4.48
CA PRO A 73 10.56 -8.33 4.57
C PRO A 73 11.64 -9.01 3.74
N ASP A 74 12.14 -10.14 4.23
CA ASP A 74 13.14 -10.96 3.54
C ASP A 74 14.45 -10.20 3.20
N ASN A 75 14.76 -9.14 3.98
CA ASN A 75 15.89 -8.22 3.78
C ASN A 75 15.86 -7.47 2.45
N GLN A 76 14.68 -7.24 1.89
CA GLN A 76 14.53 -6.48 0.65
C GLN A 76 15.01 -5.04 0.86
N GLU A 77 16.06 -4.64 0.15
CA GLU A 77 16.55 -3.26 0.16
C GLU A 77 15.53 -2.32 -0.48
N SER A 78 15.26 -1.21 0.20
CA SER A 78 14.37 -0.16 -0.25
C SER A 78 14.80 1.20 0.29
N THR A 79 14.20 2.25 -0.24
CA THR A 79 14.38 3.61 0.29
C THR A 79 13.04 4.25 0.55
N VAL A 80 12.97 5.13 1.55
CA VAL A 80 11.73 5.81 1.91
C VAL A 80 12.02 7.20 2.45
N GLN A 81 11.20 8.17 2.05
CA GLN A 81 11.16 9.49 2.69
C GLN A 81 9.83 9.62 3.42
N PRO A 82 9.73 9.09 4.65
CA PRO A 82 8.45 8.94 5.30
C PRO A 82 7.88 10.29 5.73
N MET A 83 6.56 10.33 5.78
CA MET A 83 5.84 11.38 6.49
C MET A 83 5.82 11.05 7.99
N ILE A 84 5.74 12.07 8.84
CA ILE A 84 5.74 11.91 10.29
C ILE A 84 4.57 12.70 10.86
N THR A 85 3.66 12.02 11.54
CA THR A 85 2.51 12.68 12.16
C THR A 85 2.02 11.94 13.41
N SER A 86 1.15 12.57 14.20
CA SER A 86 0.63 12.08 15.48
C SER A 86 -0.42 10.97 15.33
N ILE A 87 -0.06 9.90 14.62
CA ILE A 87 -0.86 8.68 14.48
C ILE A 87 -0.43 7.61 15.49
N PRO A 88 -1.31 6.65 15.86
CA PRO A 88 -1.01 5.66 16.89
C PRO A 88 -0.04 4.54 16.46
N LEU A 89 0.12 4.31 15.16
CA LEU A 89 0.92 3.21 14.59
C LEU A 89 1.51 3.61 13.24
N ASN A 90 2.65 3.03 12.85
CA ASN A 90 3.25 3.30 11.54
C ASN A 90 2.41 2.70 10.41
N LEU A 91 2.43 3.32 9.24
CA LEU A 91 1.80 2.83 8.03
C LEU A 91 2.85 2.65 6.94
N TRP A 92 2.83 1.50 6.28
CA TRP A 92 3.64 1.23 5.09
C TRP A 92 2.75 1.41 3.86
N GLY A 93 2.95 2.53 3.17
CA GLY A 93 2.24 2.89 1.96
C GLY A 93 2.86 2.25 0.72
N ARG A 94 2.27 2.55 -0.44
CA ARG A 94 2.70 1.99 -1.73
C ARG A 94 4.14 2.33 -2.11
N ASP A 95 4.68 3.45 -1.62
CA ASP A 95 6.10 3.80 -1.78
C ASP A 95 7.06 2.68 -1.31
N LEU A 96 6.79 2.04 -0.18
CA LEU A 96 7.54 0.88 0.30
C LEU A 96 6.99 -0.43 -0.26
N LEU A 97 5.67 -0.61 -0.28
CA LEU A 97 5.07 -1.88 -0.69
C LEU A 97 5.42 -2.26 -2.14
N GLN A 98 5.52 -1.29 -3.05
CA GLN A 98 5.95 -1.55 -4.43
C GLN A 98 7.41 -1.99 -4.50
N GLN A 99 8.32 -1.35 -3.74
CA GLN A 99 9.73 -1.75 -3.68
C GLN A 99 9.90 -3.13 -3.06
N TRP A 100 9.02 -3.52 -2.13
CA TRP A 100 9.01 -4.85 -1.53
C TRP A 100 8.33 -5.92 -2.38
N GLY A 101 7.82 -5.58 -3.56
CA GLY A 101 7.09 -6.52 -4.42
C GLY A 101 5.81 -7.07 -3.76
N ALA A 102 5.16 -6.26 -2.91
CA ALA A 102 3.93 -6.68 -2.25
C ALA A 102 2.78 -6.79 -3.27
N GLU A 103 2.06 -7.91 -3.22
CA GLU A 103 0.92 -8.17 -4.08
C GLU A 103 -0.34 -8.44 -3.25
N ILE A 104 -1.47 -7.89 -3.71
CA ILE A 104 -2.78 -8.28 -3.18
C ILE A 104 -3.26 -9.47 -3.98
N THR A 105 -3.30 -10.64 -3.36
CA THR A 105 -3.79 -11.86 -3.99
C THR A 105 -5.09 -12.30 -3.34
N MET A 106 -6.07 -12.68 -4.18
CA MET A 106 -7.25 -13.40 -3.74
C MET A 106 -7.03 -14.88 -4.02
N PRO A 107 -6.98 -15.76 -3.01
CA PRO A 107 -6.87 -17.18 -3.27
C PRO A 107 -8.10 -17.66 -4.05
N ALA A 108 -7.87 -18.39 -5.15
CA ALA A 108 -8.93 -18.98 -5.95
C ALA A 108 -9.63 -20.11 -5.18
N PRO A 109 -10.95 -20.31 -5.32
CA PRO A 109 -12.01 -19.32 -5.48
C PRO A 109 -12.73 -19.12 -4.13
N SER A 110 -12.65 -17.92 -3.56
CA SER A 110 -13.37 -17.54 -2.33
C SER A 110 -14.90 -17.40 -2.49
N TYR A 111 -15.43 -17.70 -3.68
CA TYR A 111 -16.86 -17.66 -3.97
C TYR A 111 -17.49 -19.05 -3.90
N SER A 112 -18.78 -19.08 -3.55
CA SER A 112 -19.51 -20.32 -3.24
C SER A 112 -19.37 -21.38 -4.36
N PRO A 113 -19.44 -22.68 -4.03
CA PRO A 113 -19.50 -23.73 -5.04
C PRO A 113 -20.62 -23.50 -6.07
N THR A 114 -21.72 -22.86 -5.69
CA THR A 114 -22.80 -22.43 -6.60
C THR A 114 -22.31 -21.39 -7.60
N SER A 115 -21.62 -20.35 -7.13
CA SER A 115 -21.01 -19.32 -7.97
C SER A 115 -19.96 -19.91 -8.91
N GLN A 116 -19.16 -20.89 -8.45
CA GLN A 116 -18.23 -21.65 -9.28
C GLN A 116 -18.97 -22.38 -10.40
N LYS A 117 -20.02 -23.13 -10.07
CA LYS A 117 -20.84 -23.83 -11.06
C LYS A 117 -21.47 -22.88 -12.08
N ILE A 118 -22.00 -21.73 -11.63
CA ILE A 118 -22.61 -20.73 -12.54
C ILE A 118 -21.56 -20.19 -13.50
N MET A 119 -20.39 -19.75 -12.99
CA MET A 119 -19.35 -19.17 -13.85
C MET A 119 -18.80 -20.19 -14.85
N THR A 120 -18.51 -21.43 -14.40
CA THR A 120 -18.07 -22.49 -15.32
C THR A 120 -19.14 -22.83 -16.37
N LYS A 121 -20.43 -22.84 -16.00
CA LYS A 121 -21.54 -23.05 -16.95
C LYS A 121 -21.65 -21.92 -17.99
N MET A 122 -21.25 -20.71 -17.64
CA MET A 122 -21.18 -19.56 -18.54
C MET A 122 -19.90 -19.52 -19.39
N GLY A 123 -19.04 -20.53 -19.29
CA GLY A 123 -17.80 -20.64 -20.07
C GLY A 123 -16.58 -19.94 -19.45
N TYR A 124 -16.66 -19.50 -18.19
CA TYR A 124 -15.47 -18.98 -17.50
C TYR A 124 -14.49 -20.13 -17.19
N ILE A 125 -13.23 -19.92 -17.56
CA ILE A 125 -12.13 -20.86 -17.28
C ILE A 125 -11.15 -20.17 -16.32
N PRO A 126 -10.96 -20.69 -15.10
CA PRO A 126 -10.02 -20.13 -14.14
C PRO A 126 -8.60 -20.00 -14.71
N GLY A 127 -7.95 -18.87 -14.46
CA GLY A 127 -6.59 -18.58 -14.94
C GLY A 127 -6.48 -18.20 -16.42
N LYS A 128 -7.60 -18.18 -17.17
CA LYS A 128 -7.66 -17.69 -18.55
C LYS A 128 -8.25 -16.28 -18.60
N GLY A 129 -7.97 -15.58 -19.69
CA GLY A 129 -8.49 -14.23 -19.91
C GLY A 129 -9.96 -14.27 -20.30
N LEU A 130 -10.72 -13.21 -19.96
CA LEU A 130 -12.10 -13.07 -20.44
C LEU A 130 -12.11 -12.78 -21.95
N GLY A 131 -12.56 -13.76 -22.74
CA GLY A 131 -12.69 -13.65 -24.19
C GLY A 131 -13.17 -14.97 -24.79
N LYS A 132 -13.79 -14.93 -25.97
CA LYS A 132 -14.26 -16.16 -26.66
C LYS A 132 -13.12 -17.15 -26.93
N ASN A 133 -11.89 -16.66 -27.05
CA ASN A 133 -10.70 -17.46 -27.31
C ASN A 133 -9.78 -17.54 -26.08
N GLU A 134 -10.27 -17.27 -24.86
CA GLU A 134 -9.47 -17.33 -23.62
C GLU A 134 -8.27 -16.35 -23.57
N ASP A 135 -8.31 -15.35 -24.43
CA ASP A 135 -7.26 -14.40 -24.81
C ASP A 135 -7.42 -13.02 -24.18
N GLY A 136 -8.40 -12.85 -23.30
CA GLY A 136 -8.56 -11.63 -22.52
C GLY A 136 -7.34 -11.27 -21.69
N ILE A 137 -7.30 -10.04 -21.18
CA ILE A 137 -6.20 -9.54 -20.36
C ILE A 137 -6.03 -10.44 -19.12
N LYS A 138 -4.84 -11.03 -18.97
CA LYS A 138 -4.50 -11.92 -17.84
C LYS A 138 -3.67 -11.24 -16.76
N ILE A 139 -3.11 -10.09 -17.10
CA ILE A 139 -2.21 -9.30 -16.26
C ILE A 139 -2.93 -8.04 -15.78
N PRO A 140 -2.60 -7.51 -14.60
CA PRO A 140 -3.14 -6.23 -14.17
C PRO A 140 -2.96 -5.15 -15.24
N VAL A 141 -4.01 -4.37 -15.50
CA VAL A 141 -3.89 -3.20 -16.38
C VAL A 141 -3.17 -2.11 -15.59
N GLU A 142 -2.06 -1.63 -16.12
CA GLU A 142 -1.37 -0.48 -15.55
C GLU A 142 -2.27 0.76 -15.62
N ALA A 143 -2.52 1.37 -14.46
CA ALA A 143 -3.24 2.64 -14.41
C ALA A 143 -2.36 3.74 -15.01
N LYS A 144 -2.73 4.25 -16.18
CA LYS A 144 -2.18 5.52 -16.69
C LYS A 144 -2.88 6.66 -15.94
N ILE A 145 -2.11 7.50 -15.28
CA ILE A 145 -2.61 8.74 -14.67
C ILE A 145 -3.16 9.62 -15.80
N ASN A 146 -4.45 9.95 -15.77
CA ASN A 146 -4.98 11.00 -16.63
C ASN A 146 -4.37 12.34 -16.19
N GLN A 147 -3.62 12.98 -17.10
CA GLN A 147 -3.11 14.33 -16.87
C GLN A 147 -4.22 15.40 -16.95
N GLU A 148 -5.33 15.08 -17.62
CA GLU A 148 -6.54 15.90 -17.65
C GLU A 148 -7.38 15.62 -16.40
N ARG A 149 -7.20 16.45 -15.35
CA ARG A 149 -8.03 16.44 -14.14
C ARG A 149 -9.38 17.12 -14.36
N GLU A 150 -10.08 16.84 -15.45
CA GLU A 150 -11.49 17.23 -15.61
C GLU A 150 -12.38 16.13 -15.01
N GLY A 151 -12.33 16.01 -13.68
CA GLY A 151 -13.22 15.18 -12.89
C GLY A 151 -14.24 16.04 -12.14
N ILE A 152 -15.49 15.59 -12.11
CA ILE A 152 -16.62 16.22 -11.40
C ILE A 152 -16.42 16.09 -9.89
N GLY A 153 -15.64 17.00 -9.30
CA GLY A 153 -15.42 17.07 -7.86
C GLY A 153 -15.36 18.53 -7.42
N ASN A 154 -16.43 19.02 -6.81
CA ASN A 154 -16.46 20.36 -6.22
C ASN A 154 -15.43 20.44 -5.09
N PRO A 155 -14.48 21.40 -5.11
CA PRO A 155 -13.71 21.74 -3.93
C PRO A 155 -14.58 22.64 -3.04
N CYS A 156 -14.93 22.15 -1.84
CA CYS A 156 -15.20 23.01 -0.71
C CYS A 156 -13.89 23.34 -0.01
#